data_AF-A0A9X8ZY13-F1
#
_entry.id   AF-A0A9X8ZY13-F1
#
_cell.length_a   1.000
_cell.length_b   1.000
_cell.length_c   1.000
_cell.angle_alpha   90.00
_cell.angle_beta   90.00
_cell.angle_gamma   90.00
#
_symmetry.space_group_name_H-M   'P 1'
#
loop_
_entity.id
_entity.type
_entity.pdbx_description
1 polymer ?
#
loop_
_entity_poly.entity_id
_entity_poly.type
_entity_poly.pdbx_seq_one_letter_code
_entity_poly.pdbx_strand_id
1 'polypeptide(L)' 'MEIFNLVMVAILIAFTGFFVAAEFAIVKVRSSRIDQLVAEGKRGALAAKKVTTNLDEYLSACQLGITV' A
#
# COMPACT_ATOMS: atom_id res chain seq x y z
N MET A 1 -17.74 2.63 27.37
CA MET A 1 -16.29 2.36 27.45
C MET A 1 -15.92 1.13 26.63
N GLU A 2 -16.50 -0.04 26.91
CA GLU A 2 -16.28 -1.29 26.14
C GLU A 2 -16.46 -1.17 24.62
N ILE A 3 -17.59 -0.61 24.16
CA ILE A 3 -17.89 -0.45 22.72
C ILE A 3 -16.88 0.46 22.02
N PHE A 4 -16.41 1.51 22.70
CA PHE A 4 -15.41 2.43 22.13
C PHE A 4 -14.06 1.73 21.94
N ASN A 5 -13.64 0.91 22.92
CA ASN A 5 -12.44 0.09 22.80
C ASN A 5 -12.56 -0.93 21.66
N LEU A 6 -13.73 -1.57 21.52
CA LEU A 6 -13.97 -2.53 20.44
C LEU A 6 -13.90 -1.89 19.05
N VAL A 7 -14.45 -0.68 18.91
CA VAL A 7 -14.36 0.10 17.66
C VAL A 7 -12.91 0.51 17.37
N MET A 8 -12.14 0.94 18.37
CA MET A 8 -10.71 1.23 18.18
C MET A 8 -9.93 0.01 17.73
N VAL A 9 -10.18 -1.17 18.33
CA VAL A 9 -9.52 -2.42 17.93
C VAL A 9 -9.90 -2.80 16.50
N ALA A 10 -11.18 -2.69 16.13
CA ALA A 10 -11.62 -2.97 14.76
C ALA A 10 -10.96 -2.03 13.74
N ILE A 11 -10.80 -0.74 14.06
CA ILE A 11 -10.10 0.22 13.22
C ILE A 11 -8.62 -0.17 13.08
N LEU A 12 -7.96 -0.52 14.18
CA LEU A 12 -6.55 -0.95 14.14
C LEU A 12 -6.36 -2.20 13.28
N ILE A 13 -7.23 -3.20 13.39
CA ILE A 13 -7.21 -4.39 12.54
C ILE A 13 -7.47 -4.04 11.06
N ALA A 14 -8.39 -3.11 10.79
CA ALA A 14 -8.63 -2.66 9.42
C ALA A 14 -7.38 -1.95 8.84
N PHE A 15 -6.69 -1.15 9.66
CA PHE A 15 -5.43 -0.50 9.26
C PHE A 15 -4.35 -1.53 8.95
N THR A 16 -4.12 -2.51 9.82
CA THR A 16 -3.12 -3.56 9.55
C THR A 16 -3.46 -4.36 8.29
N GLY A 17 -4.74 -4.70 8.09
CA GLY A 17 -5.22 -5.33 6.87
C GLY A 17 -5.01 -4.48 5.62
N PHE A 18 -5.20 -3.16 5.70
CA PHE A 18 -4.95 -2.23 4.60
C PHE A 18 -3.48 -2.21 4.19
N PHE A 19 -2.54 -2.17 5.14
CA PHE A 19 -1.11 -2.20 4.85
C PHE A 19 -0.68 -3.48 4.15
N VAL A 20 -1.16 -4.64 4.62
CA VAL A 20 -0.90 -5.94 3.98
C VAL A 20 -1.48 -5.99 2.57
N ALA A 21 -2.70 -5.49 2.37
CA ALA A 21 -3.33 -5.45 1.05
C ALA A 21 -2.56 -4.53 0.07
N ALA A 22 -2.06 -3.38 0.55
CA ALA A 22 -1.26 -2.47 -0.24
C ALA A 22 0.07 -3.10 -0.68
N GLU A 23 0.77 -3.79 0.22
CA GLU A 23 2.00 -4.52 -0.07
C GLU A 23 1.77 -5.62 -1.13
N PHE A 24 0.74 -6.45 -0.94
CA PHE A 24 0.37 -7.48 -1.93
C PHE A 24 -0.03 -6.89 -3.28
N ALA A 25 -0.73 -5.75 -3.30
CA ALA A 25 -1.10 -5.07 -4.53
C ALA A 25 0.14 -4.55 -5.27
N ILE A 26 1.09 -3.96 -4.55
CA ILE A 26 2.35 -3.44 -5.12
C ILE A 26 3.22 -4.59 -5.64
N VAL A 27 3.38 -5.68 -4.89
CA VAL A 27 4.16 -6.85 -5.32
C VAL A 27 3.54 -7.54 -6.55
N LYS A 28 2.20 -7.56 -6.66
CA LYS A 28 1.48 -8.22 -7.76
C LYS A 28 1.31 -7.33 -9.00
N VAL A 29 1.44 -6.02 -8.89
CA VAL A 29 1.29 -5.11 -10.03
C VAL A 29 2.51 -5.17 -10.94
N ARG A 30 2.29 -5.25 -12.25
CA ARG A 30 3.38 -5.21 -13.24
C ARG A 30 3.72 -3.77 -13.59
N SER A 31 5.02 -3.46 -13.60
CA SER A 31 5.56 -2.16 -14.03
C SER A 31 5.04 -1.74 -15.42
N SER A 32 4.91 -2.67 -16.37
CA SER A 32 4.37 -2.39 -17.70
C SER A 32 2.93 -1.86 -17.71
N ARG A 33 2.10 -2.29 -16.76
CA ARG A 33 0.71 -1.81 -16.62
C ARG A 33 0.70 -0.38 -16.06
N ILE A 34 1.61 -0.09 -15.14
CA ILE A 34 1.79 1.25 -14.58
C ILE A 34 2.32 2.21 -15.64
N ASP A 35 3.29 1.78 -16.46
CA ASP A 35 3.82 2.53 -17.59
C ASP A 35 2.74 2.87 -18.62
N GLN A 36 1.82 1.93 -18.92
CA GLN A 36 0.64 2.22 -19.74
C GLN A 36 -0.26 3.29 -19.10
N LEU A 37 -0.54 3.21 -17.80
CA LEU A 37 -1.37 4.20 -17.11
C LEU A 37 -0.71 5.60 -17.05
N VAL A 38 0.63 5.64 -17.03
CA VAL A 38 1.41 6.88 -17.16
C VAL A 38 1.31 7.43 -18.57
N ALA A 39 1.42 6.58 -19.59
CA ALA A 39 1.25 6.97 -20.99
C ALA A 39 -0.18 7.46 -21.29
N GLU A 40 -1.19 6.90 -20.62
CA GLU A 40 -2.59 7.35 -20.65
C GLU A 40 -2.81 8.67 -19.88
N GLY A 41 -1.79 9.20 -19.19
CA GLY A 41 -1.87 10.49 -18.48
C GLY A 41 -2.75 10.46 -17.23
N LYS A 42 -3.03 9.29 -16.64
CA LYS A 42 -3.88 9.22 -15.45
C LYS A 42 -3.22 9.91 -14.25
N ARG A 43 -4.00 10.75 -13.56
CA ARG A 43 -3.58 11.39 -12.30
C ARG A 43 -3.27 10.30 -11.27
N GLY A 44 -2.05 10.34 -10.72
CA GLY A 44 -1.55 9.32 -9.78
C GLY A 44 -0.71 8.20 -10.41
N ALA A 45 -0.71 8.05 -11.74
CA ALA A 45 0.10 7.02 -12.40
C ALA A 45 1.62 7.27 -12.27
N LEU A 46 2.05 8.54 -12.29
CA LEU A 46 3.44 8.93 -12.03
C LEU A 46 3.89 8.57 -10.60
N ALA A 47 3.01 8.77 -9.61
CA ALA A 47 3.29 8.38 -8.23
C ALA A 47 3.35 6.86 -8.11
N ALA A 48 2.39 6.15 -8.69
CA ALA A 48 2.38 4.69 -8.72
C ALA A 48 3.63 4.12 -9.40
N LYS A 49 4.09 4.73 -10.50
CA LYS A 49 5.36 4.39 -11.17
C LYS A 49 6.53 4.53 -10.23
N LYS A 50 6.68 5.67 -9.57
CA LYS A 50 7.78 5.91 -8.62
C LYS A 50 7.81 4.90 -7.47
N VAL A 51 6.64 4.53 -6.94
CA VAL A 51 6.47 3.51 -5.89
C VAL A 51 6.84 2.12 -6.41
N THR A 52 6.38 1.74 -7.59
CA THR A 52 6.70 0.43 -8.19
C THR A 52 8.13 0.31 -8.69
N THR A 53 8.81 1.41 -9.01
CA THR A 53 10.23 1.42 -9.38
C THR A 53 11.14 1.29 -8.16
N ASN A 54 10.74 1.82 -7.01
CA ASN A 54 11.46 1.69 -5.73
C ASN A 54 10.75 0.70 -4.80
N LEU A 55 10.36 -0.45 -5.36
CA LEU A 55 9.54 -1.45 -4.68
C LEU A 55 10.25 -1.98 -3.41
N ASP A 56 11.58 -2.15 -3.46
CA ASP A 56 12.40 -2.60 -2.33
C ASP A 56 12.45 -1.61 -1.16
N GLU A 57 12.50 -0.30 -1.44
CA GLU A 57 12.49 0.75 -0.42
C GLU A 57 11.09 0.88 0.21
N TYR A 58 10.04 0.75 -0.60
CA TYR A 58 8.64 0.78 -0.14
C TYR A 58 8.28 -0.47 0.68
N LEU A 59 8.73 -1.64 0.24
CA LEU A 59 8.61 -2.91 0.97
C LEU A 59 9.33 -2.83 2.33
N SER A 60 10.55 -2.32 2.35
CA SER A 60 11.32 -2.16 3.60
C SER A 60 10.62 -1.22 4.58
N ALA A 61 10.03 -0.11 4.11
CA ALA A 61 9.27 0.82 4.95
C ALA A 61 7.96 0.20 5.49
N CYS A 62 7.22 -0.53 4.65
CA CYS A 62 6.01 -1.26 5.09
C CYS A 62 6.35 -2.36 6.09
N GLN A 63 7.40 -3.14 5.84
CA GLN A 63 7.83 -4.22 6.73
C GLN A 63 8.24 -3.67 8.10
N LEU A 64 8.88 -2.50 8.15
CA LEU A 64 9.19 -1.80 9.41
C LEU A 64 7.92 -1.42 10.19
N GLY A 65 6.86 -0.97 9.51
CA GLY A 65 5.56 -0.68 10.15
C GLY A 65 4.72 -1.91 10.52
N ILE A 66 4.99 -3.07 9.93
CA ILE A 66 4.35 -4.35 10.30
C ILE A 66 5.09 -4.99 11.50
N THR A 67 6.40 -4.78 11.60
CA THR A 67 7.26 -5.49 12.57
C THR A 67 7.65 -4.68 13.81
N VAL A 68 7.65 -3.35 13.77
CA VAL A 68 7.98 -2.45 14.89
C VAL A 68 6.75 -1.71 15.37
#